data_AF-A0A0W0RJT1-F1
#
_entry.id   AF-A0A0W0RJT1-F1
#
_cell.length_a   1.000
_cell.length_b   1.000
_cell.length_c   1.000
_cell.angle_alpha   90.00
_cell.angle_beta   90.00
_cell.angle_gamma   90.00
#
_symmetry.space_group_name_H-M   'P 1'
#
loop_
_entity.id
_entity.type
_entity.pdbx_description
1 polymer ?
#
loop_
_entity_poly.entity_id
_entity_poly.type
_entity_poly.pdbx_seq_one_letter_code
_entity_poly.pdbx_strand_id
1 'polypeptide(L)'
;MKINHKMCYIMAVLSSSTIAAPSSATLYEKLYRLAEKVYYIEYSLNTEQQKTIEVLADQMEAVISYPNNINCGNKLSVLQESYKWAYSASGLDATSSEAEKFATEVSNKVCPLAYFKTFQLSYDFAYKSSGMDKTRSAAKSFAATISDYESSSFYTKNSVQCFIDGYNFAYSSGGMNKTRAAAEEYATKLCLG
;
A
#
# COMPACT_ATOMS: atom_id res chain seq x y z
N MET A 1 38.26 -2.65 14.23
CA MET A 1 36.91 -2.41 14.80
C MET A 1 36.08 -1.72 13.73
N LYS A 2 35.16 -2.44 13.07
CA LYS A 2 34.32 -1.86 12.00
C LYS A 2 33.02 -1.39 12.64
N ILE A 3 32.89 -0.08 12.84
CA ILE A 3 31.62 0.54 13.23
C ILE A 3 30.65 0.36 12.06
N ASN A 4 29.52 -0.30 12.28
CA ASN A 4 28.53 -0.58 11.24
C ASN A 4 27.87 0.74 10.81
N HIS A 5 28.31 1.30 9.67
CA HIS A 5 27.94 2.64 9.20
C HIS A 5 26.43 2.85 9.06
N LYS A 6 25.66 1.77 8.83
CA LYS A 6 24.20 1.83 8.72
C LYS A 6 23.50 2.04 10.07
N MET A 7 24.06 1.53 11.16
CA MET A 7 23.48 1.69 12.51
C MET A 7 23.79 3.06 13.12
N CYS A 8 24.97 3.62 12.84
CA CYS A 8 25.23 5.05 13.05
C CYS A 8 24.26 5.93 12.25
N TYR A 9 23.83 5.49 11.07
CA TYR A 9 22.85 6.19 10.26
C TYR A 9 21.44 6.13 10.85
N ILE A 10 21.01 4.99 11.40
CA ILE A 10 19.72 4.87 12.13
C ILE A 10 19.71 5.78 13.37
N MET A 11 20.80 5.82 14.13
CA MET A 11 20.95 6.78 15.24
C MET A 11 20.97 8.24 14.75
N ALA A 12 21.55 8.51 13.58
CA ALA A 12 21.52 9.82 12.94
C ALA A 12 20.12 10.22 12.45
N VAL A 13 19.32 9.29 11.90
CA VAL A 13 17.95 9.51 11.39
C VAL A 13 16.96 9.69 12.55
N LEU A 14 17.10 8.93 13.63
CA LEU A 14 16.35 9.12 14.87
C LEU A 14 16.67 10.47 15.55
N SER A 15 17.87 11.00 15.34
CA SER A 15 18.27 12.32 15.86
C SER A 15 18.04 13.49 14.88
N SER A 16 17.81 13.26 13.58
CA SER A 16 17.61 14.30 12.55
C SER A 16 16.16 14.45 12.06
N SER A 17 15.24 13.55 12.45
CA SER A 17 13.78 13.79 12.42
C SER A 17 13.32 14.89 13.40
N THR A 18 14.27 15.64 13.98
CA THR A 18 14.10 16.67 15.00
C THR A 18 13.92 18.10 14.47
N ILE A 19 13.91 18.32 13.15
CA ILE A 19 13.78 19.69 12.61
C ILE A 19 12.35 20.03 12.14
N ALA A 20 11.40 19.09 12.13
CA ALA A 20 10.05 19.41 11.66
C ALA A 20 8.93 18.66 12.40
N ALA A 21 8.73 18.93 13.69
CA ALA A 21 7.39 18.89 14.33
C ALA A 21 7.46 19.42 15.79
N PRO A 22 6.86 20.57 16.13
CA PRO A 22 6.70 21.00 17.51
C PRO A 22 5.51 20.28 18.19
N SER A 23 5.36 18.96 18.02
CA SER A 23 4.21 18.22 18.57
C SER A 23 4.65 17.04 19.44
N SER A 24 4.58 17.28 20.75
CA SER A 24 4.73 16.37 21.90
C SER A 24 6.18 16.11 22.38
N ALA A 25 6.54 16.82 23.46
CA ALA A 25 7.75 16.55 24.26
C ALA A 25 7.85 15.09 24.73
N THR A 26 6.72 14.38 24.83
CA THR A 26 6.63 12.98 25.25
C THR A 26 7.06 11.97 24.18
N LEU A 27 6.91 12.29 22.89
CA LEU A 27 7.41 11.43 21.81
C LEU A 27 8.92 11.57 21.68
N TYR A 28 9.44 12.79 21.81
CA TYR A 28 10.88 13.08 21.81
C TYR A 28 11.61 12.31 22.91
N GLU A 29 11.12 12.40 24.15
CA GLU A 29 11.75 11.72 25.28
C GLU A 29 11.68 10.18 25.13
N LYS A 30 10.60 9.66 24.53
CA LYS A 30 10.46 8.22 24.25
C LYS A 30 11.41 7.75 23.16
N LEU A 31 11.56 8.50 22.06
CA LEU A 31 12.48 8.17 20.97
C LEU A 31 13.94 8.23 21.43
N TYR A 32 14.29 9.25 22.23
CA TYR A 32 15.63 9.38 22.80
C TYR A 32 15.98 8.22 23.75
N ARG A 33 15.09 7.87 24.68
CA ARG A 33 15.28 6.72 25.59
C ARG A 33 15.32 5.38 24.84
N LEU A 34 14.60 5.27 23.71
CA LEU A 34 14.64 4.08 22.87
C LEU A 34 15.99 3.95 22.16
N ALA A 35 16.50 5.04 21.58
CA ALA A 35 17.82 5.08 20.95
C ALA A 35 18.95 4.73 21.93
N GLU A 36 18.89 5.27 23.15
CA GLU A 36 19.85 4.95 24.22
C GLU A 36 19.83 3.45 24.58
N LYS A 37 18.64 2.85 24.70
CA LYS A 37 18.50 1.40 24.96
C LYS A 37 19.02 0.54 23.81
N VAL A 38 18.78 0.95 22.56
CA VAL A 38 19.26 0.24 21.36
C VAL A 38 20.79 0.25 21.28
N TYR A 39 21.43 1.36 21.65
CA TYR A 39 22.90 1.49 21.67
C TYR A 39 23.58 0.48 22.62
N TYR A 40 23.02 0.25 23.81
CA TYR A 40 23.58 -0.71 24.77
C TYR A 40 23.29 -2.18 24.41
N ILE A 41 22.22 -2.43 23.66
CA ILE A 41 21.84 -3.78 23.24
C ILE A 41 22.84 -4.34 22.22
N GLU A 42 23.35 -3.53 21.27
CA GLU A 42 24.25 -3.95 20.18
C GLU A 42 25.48 -4.77 20.67
N TYR A 43 26.03 -4.43 21.83
CA TYR A 43 27.19 -5.10 22.44
C TYR A 43 26.88 -6.46 23.09
N SER A 44 25.60 -6.81 23.24
CA SER A 44 25.12 -8.02 23.90
C SER A 44 24.34 -8.97 22.98
N LEU A 45 24.14 -8.57 21.73
CA LEU A 45 23.39 -9.37 20.76
C LEU A 45 24.28 -10.42 20.10
N ASN A 46 23.73 -11.62 19.99
CA ASN A 46 24.31 -12.64 19.13
C ASN A 46 24.02 -12.32 17.65
N THR A 47 24.69 -13.03 16.75
CA THR A 47 24.62 -12.82 15.30
C THR A 47 23.21 -12.92 14.72
N GLU A 48 22.34 -13.75 15.29
CA GLU A 48 20.96 -13.93 14.83
C GLU A 48 20.06 -12.75 15.23
N GLN A 49 20.28 -12.23 16.43
CA GLN A 49 19.60 -11.02 16.89
C GLN A 49 20.05 -9.78 16.12
N GLN A 50 21.34 -9.68 15.76
CA GLN A 50 21.85 -8.62 14.90
C GLN A 50 21.17 -8.62 13.53
N LYS A 51 21.07 -9.77 12.87
CA LYS A 51 20.33 -9.91 11.60
C LYS A 51 18.87 -9.51 11.72
N THR A 52 18.23 -9.89 12.82
CA THR A 52 16.82 -9.54 13.07
C THR A 52 16.64 -8.02 13.20
N ILE A 53 17.57 -7.34 13.86
CA ILE A 53 17.56 -5.88 13.99
C ILE A 53 17.88 -5.19 12.67
N GLU A 54 18.79 -5.73 11.86
CA GLU A 54 19.05 -5.22 10.50
C GLU A 54 17.79 -5.27 9.63
N VAL A 55 17.06 -6.40 9.66
CA VAL A 55 15.77 -6.52 8.95
C VAL A 55 14.75 -5.52 9.47
N LEU A 56 14.66 -5.34 10.79
CA LEU A 56 13.72 -4.39 11.40
C LEU A 56 14.08 -2.93 11.05
N ALA A 57 15.38 -2.61 10.98
CA ALA A 57 15.86 -1.30 10.61
C ALA A 57 15.56 -0.97 9.15
N ASP A 58 15.79 -1.90 8.23
CA ASP A 58 15.43 -1.74 6.81
C ASP A 58 13.91 -1.52 6.67
N GLN A 59 13.10 -2.23 7.47
CA GLN A 59 11.65 -2.01 7.54
C GLN A 59 11.28 -0.63 8.08
N MET A 60 11.99 -0.14 9.10
CA MET A 60 11.78 1.21 9.66
C MET A 60 12.21 2.31 8.68
N GLU A 61 13.30 2.12 7.94
CA GLU A 61 13.76 3.07 6.93
C GLU A 61 12.78 3.14 5.75
N ALA A 62 12.21 2.01 5.33
CA ALA A 62 11.09 2.00 4.40
C ALA A 62 9.90 2.80 4.93
N VAL A 63 9.58 2.69 6.24
CA VAL A 63 8.51 3.44 6.90
C VAL A 63 8.78 4.94 6.97
N ILE A 64 10.02 5.35 7.26
CA ILE A 64 10.42 6.76 7.43
C ILE A 64 10.61 7.47 6.09
N SER A 65 11.05 6.75 5.06
CA SER A 65 11.25 7.30 3.71
C SER A 65 9.96 7.46 2.90
N TYR A 66 8.81 7.03 3.45
CA TYR A 66 7.53 7.22 2.77
C TYR A 66 7.17 8.70 2.62
N PRO A 67 6.63 9.12 1.46
CA PRO A 67 5.99 10.41 1.35
C PRO A 67 4.77 10.45 2.29
N ASN A 68 4.76 11.41 3.20
CA ASN A 68 3.73 11.68 4.22
C ASN A 68 2.32 12.04 3.67
N ASN A 69 1.95 11.63 2.45
CA ASN A 69 0.71 12.04 1.79
C ASN A 69 -0.36 10.93 1.63
N ILE A 70 -0.09 9.68 2.05
CA ILE A 70 -1.08 8.61 2.00
C ILE A 70 -2.03 8.75 3.20
N ASN A 71 -3.28 9.15 2.93
CA ASN A 71 -4.34 9.20 3.93
C ASN A 71 -4.97 7.81 4.11
N CYS A 72 -4.80 7.20 5.29
CA CYS A 72 -5.38 5.90 5.61
C CYS A 72 -6.81 5.93 6.13
N GLY A 73 -7.34 7.11 6.46
CA GLY A 73 -8.70 7.29 7.01
C GLY A 73 -8.91 6.62 8.37
N ASN A 74 -10.11 6.79 8.93
CA ASN A 74 -10.53 6.10 10.15
C ASN A 74 -11.29 4.81 9.79
N LYS A 75 -11.01 3.71 10.50
CA LYS A 75 -11.64 2.40 10.28
C LYS A 75 -13.18 2.45 10.18
N LEU A 76 -13.85 3.15 11.09
CA LEU A 76 -15.31 3.26 11.10
C LEU A 76 -15.82 4.04 9.88
N SER A 77 -15.15 5.14 9.53
CA SER A 77 -15.53 5.93 8.34
C SER A 77 -15.39 5.13 7.05
N VAL A 78 -14.29 4.37 6.91
CA VAL A 78 -14.05 3.55 5.73
C VAL A 78 -15.02 2.37 5.67
N LEU A 79 -15.36 1.75 6.81
CA LEU A 79 -16.38 0.71 6.88
C LEU A 79 -17.74 1.23 6.37
N GLN A 80 -18.16 2.41 6.82
CA GLN A 80 -19.43 3.02 6.38
C GLN A 80 -19.42 3.37 4.88
N GLU A 81 -18.33 3.98 4.40
CA GLU A 81 -18.17 4.36 2.99
C GLU A 81 -18.16 3.14 2.07
N SER A 82 -17.35 2.13 2.41
CA SER A 82 -17.22 0.90 1.63
C SER A 82 -18.48 0.04 1.65
N TYR A 83 -19.20 -0.01 2.77
CA TYR A 83 -20.53 -0.64 2.85
C TYR A 83 -21.51 0.04 1.91
N LYS A 84 -21.66 1.37 2.03
CA LYS A 84 -22.60 2.14 1.20
C LYS A 84 -22.30 1.99 -0.28
N TRP A 85 -21.02 2.01 -0.66
CA TRP A 85 -20.60 1.82 -2.04
C TRP A 85 -20.89 0.39 -2.52
N ALA A 86 -20.51 -0.64 -1.75
CA ALA A 86 -20.74 -2.03 -2.14
C ALA A 86 -22.23 -2.37 -2.28
N TYR A 87 -23.08 -1.80 -1.44
CA TYR A 87 -24.53 -1.96 -1.51
C TYR A 87 -25.20 -1.15 -2.64
N SER A 88 -24.51 -0.15 -3.19
CA SER A 88 -25.08 0.71 -4.23
C SER A 88 -25.08 0.04 -5.61
N ALA A 89 -26.08 0.36 -6.43
CA ALA A 89 -26.18 -0.08 -7.83
C ALA A 89 -24.99 0.37 -8.70
N SER A 90 -24.35 1.49 -8.33
CA SER A 90 -23.16 2.02 -9.00
C SER A 90 -21.84 1.40 -8.51
N GLY A 91 -21.88 0.63 -7.42
CA GLY A 91 -20.71 -0.06 -6.86
C GLY A 91 -20.77 -1.55 -7.17
N LEU A 92 -20.74 -2.39 -6.14
CA LEU A 92 -20.82 -3.85 -6.31
C LEU A 92 -22.24 -4.35 -6.50
N ASP A 93 -23.26 -3.55 -6.18
CA ASP A 93 -24.66 -3.96 -6.21
C ASP A 93 -24.85 -5.30 -5.47
N ALA A 94 -24.24 -5.34 -4.28
CA ALA A 94 -24.17 -6.50 -3.41
C ALA A 94 -25.38 -6.54 -2.47
N THR A 95 -25.74 -7.73 -1.99
CA THR A 95 -26.69 -7.84 -0.87
C THR A 95 -26.12 -7.20 0.39
N SER A 96 -26.96 -6.88 1.38
CA SER A 96 -26.50 -6.25 2.62
C SER A 96 -25.40 -7.07 3.33
N SER A 97 -25.54 -8.40 3.37
CA SER A 97 -24.54 -9.28 4.02
C SER A 97 -23.21 -9.31 3.25
N GLU A 98 -23.26 -9.30 1.92
CA GLU A 98 -22.06 -9.23 1.08
C GLU A 98 -21.36 -7.87 1.17
N ALA A 99 -22.13 -6.78 1.22
CA ALA A 99 -21.63 -5.43 1.40
C ALA A 99 -20.97 -5.27 2.78
N GLU A 100 -21.57 -5.80 3.85
CA GLU A 100 -20.99 -5.82 5.19
C GLU A 100 -19.69 -6.61 5.26
N LYS A 101 -19.66 -7.81 4.64
CA LYS A 101 -18.44 -8.61 4.56
C LYS A 101 -17.33 -7.86 3.83
N PHE A 102 -17.62 -7.27 2.67
CA PHE A 102 -16.66 -6.47 1.91
C PHE A 102 -16.14 -5.28 2.73
N ALA A 103 -17.04 -4.52 3.36
CA ALA A 103 -16.67 -3.37 4.16
C ALA A 103 -15.79 -3.74 5.35
N THR A 104 -16.08 -4.87 5.98
CA THR A 104 -15.27 -5.43 7.07
C THR A 104 -13.87 -5.78 6.57
N GLU A 105 -13.77 -6.51 5.45
CA GLU A 105 -12.49 -6.88 4.82
C GLU A 105 -11.64 -5.65 4.48
N VAL A 106 -12.23 -4.62 3.86
CA VAL A 106 -11.58 -3.35 3.53
C VAL A 106 -11.12 -2.61 4.79
N SER A 107 -12.00 -2.48 5.79
CA SER A 107 -11.71 -1.75 7.04
C SER A 107 -10.60 -2.41 7.88
N ASN A 108 -10.32 -3.70 7.64
CA ASN A 108 -9.27 -4.45 8.33
C ASN A 108 -7.91 -4.37 7.63
N LYS A 109 -7.80 -3.71 6.47
CA LYS A 109 -6.52 -3.49 5.79
C LYS A 109 -5.65 -2.50 6.58
N VAL A 110 -4.33 -2.55 6.38
CA VAL A 110 -3.36 -1.70 7.10
C VAL A 110 -3.63 -0.20 6.86
N CYS A 111 -4.00 0.15 5.63
CA CYS A 111 -4.37 1.51 5.23
C CYS A 111 -5.74 1.47 4.51
N PRO A 112 -6.86 1.42 5.26
CA PRO A 112 -8.17 1.09 4.73
C PRO A 112 -8.65 2.04 3.62
N LEU A 113 -8.46 3.35 3.78
CA LEU A 113 -8.93 4.33 2.79
C LEU A 113 -8.16 4.21 1.48
N ALA A 114 -6.82 4.08 1.53
CA ALA A 114 -6.01 3.89 0.35
C ALA A 114 -6.39 2.58 -0.37
N TYR A 115 -6.55 1.49 0.39
CA TYR A 115 -7.01 0.21 -0.15
C TYR A 115 -8.35 0.37 -0.88
N PHE A 116 -9.31 1.02 -0.23
CA PHE A 116 -10.64 1.22 -0.78
C PHE A 116 -10.62 2.07 -2.06
N LYS A 117 -9.85 3.16 -2.09
CA LYS A 117 -9.74 4.02 -3.29
C LYS A 117 -9.08 3.29 -4.46
N THR A 118 -8.01 2.54 -4.19
CA THR A 118 -7.35 1.67 -5.16
C THR A 118 -8.31 0.61 -5.70
N PHE A 119 -9.11 0.01 -4.82
CA PHE A 119 -10.12 -0.98 -5.18
C PHE A 119 -11.19 -0.37 -6.09
N GLN A 120 -11.76 0.78 -5.72
CA GLN A 120 -12.77 1.47 -6.52
C GLN A 120 -12.24 1.79 -7.92
N LEU A 121 -11.05 2.38 -8.01
CA LEU A 121 -10.45 2.74 -9.30
C LEU A 121 -10.21 1.52 -10.19
N SER A 122 -9.64 0.46 -9.61
CA SER A 122 -9.34 -0.79 -10.33
C SER A 122 -10.62 -1.51 -10.77
N TYR A 123 -11.65 -1.53 -9.91
CA TYR A 123 -12.95 -2.12 -10.21
C TYR A 123 -13.64 -1.38 -11.35
N ASP A 124 -13.68 -0.05 -11.28
CA ASP A 124 -14.27 0.79 -12.30
C ASP A 124 -13.62 0.58 -13.67
N PHE A 125 -12.29 0.53 -13.71
CA PHE A 125 -11.56 0.27 -14.95
C PHE A 125 -11.83 -1.13 -15.49
N ALA A 126 -11.86 -2.14 -14.63
CA ALA A 126 -12.10 -3.51 -15.04
C ALA A 126 -13.54 -3.73 -15.53
N TYR A 127 -14.53 -3.11 -14.89
CA TYR A 127 -15.94 -3.33 -15.16
C TYR A 127 -16.49 -2.50 -16.32
N LYS A 128 -16.02 -1.25 -16.51
CA LYS A 128 -16.53 -0.38 -17.57
C LYS A 128 -16.23 -0.95 -18.95
N SER A 129 -17.18 -0.79 -19.87
CA SER A 129 -17.05 -1.18 -21.27
C SER A 129 -15.92 -0.44 -22.00
N SER A 130 -15.61 0.79 -21.56
CA SER A 130 -14.47 1.58 -22.04
C SER A 130 -13.12 1.17 -21.44
N GLY A 131 -13.12 0.29 -20.44
CA GLY A 131 -11.92 -0.30 -19.86
C GLY A 131 -11.76 -1.75 -20.29
N MET A 132 -11.74 -2.68 -19.33
CA MET A 132 -11.51 -4.10 -19.64
C MET A 132 -12.79 -4.88 -19.99
N ASP A 133 -13.98 -4.30 -19.74
CA ASP A 133 -15.28 -4.93 -20.01
C ASP A 133 -15.44 -6.32 -19.37
N LYS A 134 -14.93 -6.48 -18.14
CA LYS A 134 -15.04 -7.73 -17.37
C LYS A 134 -16.42 -7.85 -16.74
N THR A 135 -16.83 -9.09 -16.47
CA THR A 135 -17.99 -9.36 -15.61
C THR A 135 -17.76 -8.78 -14.21
N ARG A 136 -18.84 -8.49 -13.48
CA ARG A 136 -18.79 -7.96 -12.11
C ARG A 136 -17.87 -8.79 -11.19
N SER A 137 -17.95 -10.12 -11.27
CA SER A 137 -17.11 -11.03 -10.47
C SER A 137 -15.63 -10.96 -10.87
N ALA A 138 -15.32 -10.93 -12.16
CA ALA A 138 -13.96 -10.82 -12.65
C ALA A 138 -13.35 -9.43 -12.36
N ALA A 139 -14.14 -8.36 -12.47
CA ALA A 139 -13.73 -7.00 -12.09
C ALA A 139 -13.44 -6.89 -10.59
N LYS A 140 -14.27 -7.50 -9.73
CA LYS A 140 -14.04 -7.59 -8.28
C LYS A 140 -12.73 -8.31 -7.96
N SER A 141 -12.50 -9.46 -8.61
CA SER A 141 -11.27 -10.24 -8.43
C SER A 141 -10.03 -9.44 -8.84
N PHE A 142 -10.08 -8.81 -10.01
CA PHE A 142 -9.00 -7.94 -10.50
C PHE A 142 -8.71 -6.79 -9.53
N ALA A 143 -9.75 -6.09 -9.08
CA ALA A 143 -9.61 -4.97 -8.15
C ALA A 143 -8.98 -5.39 -6.82
N ALA A 144 -9.34 -6.57 -6.30
CA ALA A 144 -8.71 -7.13 -5.10
C ALA A 144 -7.23 -7.40 -5.34
N THR A 145 -6.86 -8.06 -6.45
CA THR A 145 -5.46 -8.37 -6.79
C THR A 145 -4.60 -7.11 -6.87
N ILE A 146 -5.05 -6.07 -7.59
CA ILE A 146 -4.31 -4.81 -7.70
C ILE A 146 -4.21 -4.12 -6.34
N SER A 147 -5.29 -4.08 -5.56
CA SER A 147 -5.29 -3.41 -4.25
C SER A 147 -4.39 -4.13 -3.24
N ASP A 148 -4.37 -5.46 -3.26
CA ASP A 148 -3.47 -6.25 -2.42
C ASP A 148 -2.01 -6.06 -2.86
N TYR A 149 -1.73 -6.00 -4.17
CA TYR A 149 -0.40 -5.72 -4.69
C TYR A 149 0.09 -4.33 -4.25
N GLU A 150 -0.71 -3.30 -4.46
CA GLU A 150 -0.41 -1.93 -4.02
C GLU A 150 -0.17 -1.88 -2.51
N SER A 151 -1.07 -2.49 -1.74
CA SER A 151 -0.95 -2.57 -0.28
C SER A 151 0.33 -3.29 0.16
N SER A 152 0.80 -4.30 -0.57
CA SER A 152 2.06 -5.01 -0.26
C SER A 152 3.29 -4.12 -0.41
N SER A 153 3.19 -3.09 -1.25
CA SER A 153 4.21 -2.07 -1.47
C SER A 153 3.92 -0.77 -0.73
N PHE A 154 2.95 -0.78 0.19
CA PHE A 154 2.47 0.41 0.89
C PHE A 154 2.14 1.58 -0.07
N TYR A 155 1.57 1.26 -1.23
CA TYR A 155 1.11 2.20 -2.26
C TYR A 155 2.22 3.07 -2.88
N THR A 156 3.46 2.59 -2.87
CA THR A 156 4.60 3.30 -3.49
C THR A 156 4.70 3.10 -4.99
N LYS A 157 4.04 2.08 -5.55
CA LYS A 157 4.30 1.64 -6.92
C LYS A 157 3.43 2.29 -7.99
N ASN A 158 2.34 2.97 -7.62
CA ASN A 158 1.37 3.54 -8.58
C ASN A 158 1.01 2.55 -9.71
N SER A 159 0.96 1.27 -9.35
CA SER A 159 0.75 0.12 -10.23
C SER A 159 -0.60 0.14 -10.91
N VAL A 160 -1.63 0.72 -10.29
CA VAL A 160 -2.94 0.91 -10.94
C VAL A 160 -2.79 1.75 -12.20
N GLN A 161 -2.16 2.92 -12.09
CA GLN A 161 -2.01 3.84 -13.20
C GLN A 161 -1.09 3.26 -14.27
N CYS A 162 0.03 2.65 -13.86
CA CYS A 162 0.90 1.92 -14.77
C CYS A 162 0.10 0.86 -15.56
N PHE A 163 -0.74 0.08 -14.87
CA PHE A 163 -1.52 -0.97 -15.50
C PHE A 163 -2.53 -0.41 -16.51
N ILE A 164 -3.27 0.65 -16.14
CA ILE A 164 -4.25 1.31 -17.01
C ILE A 164 -3.55 1.84 -18.27
N ASP A 165 -2.42 2.52 -18.12
CA ASP A 165 -1.68 3.11 -19.24
C ASP A 165 -1.09 2.01 -20.14
N GLY A 166 -0.50 0.98 -19.54
CA GLY A 166 0.03 -0.19 -20.25
C GLY A 166 -1.05 -0.95 -21.01
N TYR A 167 -2.22 -1.15 -20.40
CA TYR A 167 -3.36 -1.80 -21.03
C TYR A 167 -3.88 -0.97 -22.21
N ASN A 168 -4.11 0.32 -22.02
CA ASN A 168 -4.63 1.21 -23.06
C ASN A 168 -3.66 1.31 -24.24
N PHE A 169 -2.36 1.43 -23.97
CA PHE A 169 -1.34 1.39 -25.01
C PHE A 169 -1.37 0.05 -25.77
N ALA A 170 -1.45 -1.06 -25.06
CA ALA A 170 -1.47 -2.38 -25.69
C ALA A 170 -2.74 -2.64 -26.51
N TYR A 171 -3.91 -2.22 -26.02
CA TYR A 171 -5.21 -2.48 -26.63
C TYR A 171 -5.57 -1.50 -27.76
N SER A 172 -5.12 -0.25 -27.69
CA SER A 172 -5.49 0.78 -28.66
C SER A 172 -5.01 0.48 -30.07
N SER A 173 -5.79 0.92 -31.06
CA SER A 173 -5.47 0.80 -32.49
C SER A 173 -4.25 1.61 -32.91
N GLY A 174 -3.96 2.71 -32.20
CA GLY A 174 -2.76 3.53 -32.37
C GLY A 174 -1.54 3.07 -31.56
N GLY A 175 -1.71 2.06 -30.71
CA GLY A 175 -0.64 1.45 -29.92
C GLY A 175 -0.24 0.08 -30.46
N MET A 176 -0.34 -0.97 -29.64
CA MET A 176 0.04 -2.33 -30.05
C MET A 176 -1.09 -3.12 -30.71
N ASN A 177 -2.33 -2.60 -30.70
CA ASN A 177 -3.52 -3.22 -31.29
C ASN A 177 -3.70 -4.72 -30.90
N LYS A 178 -3.44 -5.04 -29.63
CA LYS A 178 -3.60 -6.38 -29.07
C LYS A 178 -5.07 -6.69 -28.76
N THR A 179 -5.40 -7.97 -28.64
CA THR A 179 -6.66 -8.38 -28.02
C THR A 179 -6.69 -7.98 -26.55
N ARG A 180 -7.88 -7.89 -25.94
CA ARG A 180 -8.03 -7.55 -24.51
C ARG A 180 -7.20 -8.46 -23.59
N ALA A 181 -7.20 -9.76 -23.86
CA ALA A 181 -6.43 -10.74 -23.08
C ALA A 181 -4.90 -10.50 -23.20
N ALA A 182 -4.41 -10.24 -24.41
CA ALA A 182 -2.99 -9.98 -24.63
C ALA A 182 -2.56 -8.59 -24.11
N ALA A 183 -3.46 -7.61 -24.08
CA ALA A 183 -3.23 -6.32 -23.45
C ALA A 183 -3.17 -6.41 -21.92
N GLU A 184 -4.04 -7.21 -21.31
CA GLU A 184 -4.01 -7.53 -19.88
C GLU A 184 -2.72 -8.26 -19.49
N GLU A 185 -2.31 -9.27 -20.25
CA GLU A 185 -1.05 -9.99 -20.02
C GLU A 185 0.16 -9.04 -20.12
N TYR A 186 0.16 -8.15 -21.12
CA TYR A 186 1.20 -7.15 -21.30
C TYR A 186 1.28 -6.20 -20.09
N ALA A 187 0.15 -5.60 -19.68
CA ALA A 187 0.09 -4.68 -18.56
C ALA A 187 0.48 -5.35 -17.23
N THR A 188 0.08 -6.61 -17.03
CA THR A 188 0.46 -7.41 -15.87
C THR A 188 1.97 -7.56 -15.78
N LYS A 189 2.63 -8.03 -16.85
CA LYS A 189 4.09 -8.21 -16.87
C LYS A 189 4.84 -6.90 -16.69
N LEU A 190 4.32 -5.81 -17.25
CA LEU A 190 4.96 -4.50 -17.19
C LEU A 190 4.92 -3.89 -15.78
N CYS A 191 3.78 -4.03 -15.09
CA CYS A 191 3.49 -3.23 -13.90
C CYS A 191 3.42 -4.01 -12.59
N LEU A 192 3.21 -5.34 -12.65
CA LEU A 192 3.01 -6.19 -11.49
C LEU A 192 4.15 -7.22 -11.32
N GLY A 193 4.82 -7.60 -12.40
CA GLY A 193 5.90 -8.60 -12.44
C GLY A 193 5.38 -9.97 -12.80
#